data_AF-A0A5R9L114-F1
#
_entry.id   AF-A0A5R9L114-F1
#
_cell.length_a   1.000
_cell.length_b   1.000
_cell.length_c   1.000
_cell.angle_alpha   90.00
_cell.angle_beta   90.00
_cell.angle_gamma   90.00
#
_symmetry.space_group_name_H-M   'P 1'
#
loop_
_entity.id
_entity.type
_entity.pdbx_description
1 polymer ?
#
loop_
_entity_poly.entity_id
_entity_poly.type
_entity_poly.pdbx_seq_one_letter_code
_entity_poly.pdbx_strand_id
1 'polypeptide(L)'
;REIHRLEPAETCCPECGNDMEYLSEVSAEQLELVSSALKVIRTVRVKKACTRCDCIVEAAAPSRPIDRGIAGPGLLARVLTAKYCEHLPLYRQTEIFARQGVGLSRALLSNWVDACCRLMAPLDEALCQYVMDCRKLHTDDTPVPVLAPGRKKTKTGRIWTYVRDDRSAGSSDPPAAWFAFSPDRQGKHPQQHLRHYHGVLQADAFAGYDRLFRPEREGGPLTEAACWAHARRKIHDVYISTQTATAEEALKRIGELYAIEEEIRGLTTAERLAARQSRSKPLLAYLHEWLVEKSTTLSKKSRLGEAFAYALNQWDALCYYCDDGLAEPGRVEMWRGG
;
A
#
# COMPACT_ATOMS: atom_id res chain seq x y z
N ARG A 1 -3.63 -34.49 -16.79
CA ARG A 1 -2.22 -34.66 -16.39
C ARG A 1 -1.36 -34.41 -17.61
N GLU A 2 -0.26 -33.70 -17.45
CA GLU A 2 0.67 -33.33 -18.52
C GLU A 2 2.07 -33.79 -18.11
N ILE A 3 2.89 -34.25 -19.06
CA ILE A 3 4.24 -34.77 -18.78
C ILE A 3 5.24 -33.94 -19.57
N HIS A 4 6.21 -33.36 -18.89
CA HIS A 4 7.35 -32.66 -19.50
C HIS A 4 8.60 -33.48 -19.24
N ARG A 5 9.25 -33.96 -20.30
CA ARG A 5 10.48 -34.73 -20.22
C ARG A 5 11.66 -33.83 -20.56
N LEU A 6 12.64 -33.76 -19.66
CA LEU A 6 13.83 -32.94 -19.78
C LEU A 6 15.06 -33.84 -19.96
N GLU A 7 15.81 -33.59 -21.02
CA GLU A 7 17.09 -34.24 -21.29
C GLU A 7 18.22 -33.44 -20.62
N PRO A 8 19.32 -34.08 -20.20
CA PRO A 8 20.56 -33.38 -19.82
C PRO A 8 21.00 -32.41 -20.93
N ALA A 9 21.56 -31.27 -20.54
CA ALA A 9 22.09 -30.29 -21.51
C ALA A 9 23.35 -30.81 -22.20
N GLU A 10 24.07 -31.69 -21.51
CA GLU A 10 25.28 -32.35 -21.96
C GLU A 10 24.96 -33.36 -23.08
N THR A 11 25.61 -33.19 -24.23
CA THR A 11 25.51 -34.12 -25.37
C THR A 11 26.60 -35.20 -25.34
N CYS A 12 27.67 -35.01 -24.56
CA CYS A 12 28.75 -35.95 -24.32
C CYS A 12 29.20 -35.87 -22.85
N CYS A 13 29.99 -36.85 -22.39
CA CYS A 13 30.46 -36.90 -21.01
C CYS A 13 31.34 -35.68 -20.69
N PRO A 14 31.01 -34.88 -19.66
CA PRO A 14 31.77 -33.68 -19.32
C PRO A 14 33.19 -33.98 -18.80
N GLU A 15 33.45 -35.21 -18.37
CA GLU A 15 34.76 -35.61 -17.83
C GLU A 15 35.70 -36.21 -18.87
N CYS A 16 35.18 -37.01 -19.82
CA CYS A 16 36.02 -37.75 -20.76
C CYS A 16 35.63 -37.60 -22.25
N GLY A 17 34.57 -36.83 -22.55
CA GLY A 17 34.10 -36.56 -23.91
C GLY A 17 33.43 -37.73 -24.62
N ASN A 18 33.28 -38.88 -23.97
CA ASN A 18 32.68 -40.09 -24.55
C ASN A 18 31.15 -39.99 -24.62
N ASP A 19 30.53 -40.85 -25.42
CA ASP A 19 29.08 -40.99 -25.49
C ASP A 19 28.45 -41.37 -24.15
N MET A 20 27.20 -40.96 -23.98
CA MET A 20 26.40 -41.21 -22.79
C MET A 20 25.12 -41.94 -23.16
N GLU A 21 24.79 -42.97 -22.39
CA GLU A 21 23.58 -43.77 -22.57
C GLU A 21 22.55 -43.48 -21.49
N TYR A 22 21.29 -43.79 -21.78
CA TYR A 22 20.20 -43.69 -20.82
C TYR A 22 20.48 -44.57 -19.58
N LEU A 23 20.35 -43.99 -18.39
CA LEU A 23 20.50 -44.71 -17.12
C LEU A 23 19.15 -44.89 -16.42
N SER A 24 18.47 -43.77 -16.12
CA SER A 24 17.24 -43.77 -15.33
C SER A 24 16.50 -42.44 -15.46
N GLU A 25 15.35 -42.32 -14.79
CA GLU A 25 14.57 -41.09 -14.73
C GLU A 25 14.20 -40.75 -13.30
N VAL A 26 14.16 -39.45 -12.99
CA VAL A 26 13.59 -38.94 -11.74
C VAL A 26 12.41 -38.05 -12.09
N SER A 27 11.27 -38.24 -11.42
CA SER A 27 10.08 -37.44 -11.69
C SER A 27 9.57 -36.70 -10.47
N ALA A 28 9.06 -35.49 -10.68
CA ALA A 28 8.39 -34.70 -9.66
C ALA A 28 7.09 -34.12 -10.23
N GLU A 29 6.09 -33.96 -9.36
CA GLU A 29 4.76 -33.47 -9.75
C GLU A 29 4.46 -32.11 -9.12
N GLN A 30 3.74 -31.29 -9.88
CA GLN A 30 3.16 -30.02 -9.43
C GLN A 30 1.73 -29.90 -9.93
N LEU A 31 0.88 -29.30 -9.12
CA LEU A 31 -0.45 -28.88 -9.45
C LEU A 31 -0.40 -27.44 -9.97
N GLU A 32 -0.85 -27.23 -11.19
CA GLU A 32 -0.81 -25.94 -11.87
C GLU A 32 -2.20 -25.56 -12.40
N LEU A 33 -2.48 -24.26 -12.49
CA LEU A 33 -3.65 -23.72 -13.16
C LEU A 33 -3.29 -23.41 -14.62
N VAL A 34 -3.77 -24.23 -15.56
CA VAL A 34 -3.54 -24.06 -17.00
C VAL A 34 -4.86 -23.78 -17.68
N SER A 35 -5.01 -22.61 -18.31
CA SER A 35 -6.22 -22.22 -19.06
C SER A 35 -7.52 -22.44 -18.26
N SER A 36 -7.51 -22.03 -16.99
CA SER A 36 -8.63 -22.17 -16.02
C SER A 36 -8.92 -23.58 -15.50
N ALA A 37 -8.12 -24.58 -15.84
CA ALA A 37 -8.24 -25.94 -15.31
C ALA A 37 -7.02 -26.32 -14.46
N LEU A 38 -7.25 -26.97 -13.32
CA LEU A 38 -6.18 -27.55 -12.52
C LEU A 38 -5.62 -28.80 -13.22
N LYS A 39 -4.30 -28.85 -13.40
CA LYS A 39 -3.59 -29.97 -14.00
C LYS A 39 -2.42 -30.38 -13.13
N VAL A 40 -2.18 -31.70 -13.05
CA VAL A 40 -0.91 -32.23 -12.57
C VAL A 40 0.09 -32.20 -13.72
N ILE A 41 1.15 -31.41 -13.56
CA ILE A 41 2.33 -31.38 -14.42
C ILE A 41 3.38 -32.30 -13.79
N ARG A 42 3.76 -33.36 -14.50
CA ARG A 42 4.83 -34.27 -14.11
C ARG A 42 6.08 -33.93 -14.91
N THR A 43 7.08 -33.38 -14.23
CA THR A 43 8.40 -33.17 -14.83
C THR A 43 9.24 -34.42 -14.63
N VAL A 44 9.70 -35.01 -15.72
CA VAL A 44 10.59 -36.18 -15.78
C VAL A 44 11.95 -35.69 -16.22
N ARG A 45 12.99 -35.95 -15.43
CA ARG A 45 14.38 -35.58 -15.72
C ARG A 45 15.15 -36.85 -16.00
N VAL A 46 15.71 -36.93 -17.21
CA VAL A 46 16.49 -38.08 -17.67
C VAL A 46 17.89 -38.02 -17.06
N LYS A 47 18.37 -39.17 -16.61
CA LYS A 47 19.76 -39.41 -16.22
C LYS A 47 20.45 -40.20 -17.32
N LYS A 48 21.65 -39.77 -17.69
CA LYS A 48 22.52 -40.50 -18.60
C LYS A 48 23.83 -40.84 -17.90
N ALA A 49 24.41 -41.99 -18.21
CA ALA A 49 25.69 -42.43 -17.71
C ALA A 49 26.69 -42.54 -18.87
N CYS A 50 27.93 -42.10 -18.64
CA CYS A 50 29.01 -42.32 -19.57
C CYS A 50 29.37 -43.81 -19.63
N THR A 51 29.46 -44.38 -20.83
CA THR A 51 29.81 -45.80 -21.03
C THR A 51 31.29 -46.14 -20.76
N ARG A 52 32.11 -45.13 -20.44
CA ARG A 52 33.56 -45.28 -20.21
C ARG A 52 34.00 -45.04 -18.77
N CYS A 53 33.52 -43.96 -18.15
CA CYS A 53 33.98 -43.53 -16.83
C CYS A 53 32.86 -43.47 -15.78
N ASP A 54 31.66 -43.96 -16.10
CA ASP A 54 30.50 -44.00 -15.21
C ASP A 54 30.03 -42.63 -14.68
N CYS A 55 30.51 -41.52 -15.24
CA CYS A 55 30.01 -40.17 -14.94
C CYS A 55 28.52 -40.06 -15.27
N ILE A 56 27.71 -39.55 -14.33
CA ILE A 56 26.26 -39.42 -14.48
C ILE A 56 25.88 -37.95 -14.63
N VAL A 57 25.12 -37.63 -15.67
CA VAL A 57 24.49 -36.32 -15.87
C VAL A 57 22.98 -36.43 -15.74
N GLU A 58 22.34 -35.39 -15.22
CA GLU A 58 20.89 -35.29 -15.04
C GLU A 58 20.42 -33.92 -15.50
N ALA A 59 19.28 -33.85 -16.17
CA ALA A 59 18.66 -32.56 -16.49
C ALA A 59 18.45 -31.73 -15.21
N ALA A 60 18.76 -30.43 -15.26
CA ALA A 60 18.55 -29.53 -14.13
C ALA A 60 17.06 -29.49 -13.70
N ALA A 61 16.80 -29.44 -12.39
CA ALA A 61 15.44 -29.28 -11.90
C ALA A 61 14.94 -27.86 -12.23
N PRO A 62 13.74 -27.70 -12.80
CA PRO A 62 13.14 -26.38 -12.94
C PRO A 62 13.03 -25.68 -11.59
N SER A 63 13.31 -24.38 -11.56
CA SER A 63 13.09 -23.55 -10.38
C SER A 63 11.63 -23.57 -9.97
N ARG A 64 11.36 -23.56 -8.66
CA ARG A 64 10.01 -23.51 -8.10
C ARG A 64 9.88 -22.32 -7.18
N PRO A 65 8.71 -21.65 -7.11
CA PRO A 65 8.48 -20.61 -6.12
C PRO A 65 8.63 -21.12 -4.69
N ILE A 66 8.11 -22.32 -4.41
CA ILE A 66 8.21 -22.97 -3.11
C ILE A 66 8.98 -24.27 -3.29
N ASP A 67 10.14 -24.39 -2.65
CA ASP A 67 10.97 -25.59 -2.71
C ASP A 67 10.20 -26.81 -2.22
N ARG A 68 10.24 -27.88 -3.02
CA ARG A 68 9.49 -29.14 -2.79
C ARG A 68 7.97 -28.94 -2.65
N GLY A 69 7.45 -27.75 -2.94
CA GLY A 69 6.03 -27.44 -2.95
C GLY A 69 5.31 -28.12 -4.09
N ILE A 70 4.03 -28.45 -3.85
CA ILE A 70 3.18 -29.08 -4.86
C ILE A 70 2.51 -28.07 -5.79
N ALA A 71 2.50 -26.77 -5.46
CA ALA A 71 1.86 -25.75 -6.31
C ALA A 71 2.84 -25.20 -7.36
N GLY A 72 2.35 -25.03 -8.59
CA GLY A 72 3.00 -24.24 -9.62
C GLY A 72 2.76 -22.73 -9.43
N PRO A 73 3.55 -21.87 -10.10
CA PRO A 73 3.43 -20.42 -10.01
C PRO A 73 2.03 -19.88 -10.38
N GLY A 74 1.37 -20.44 -11.39
CA GLY A 74 0.04 -19.97 -11.82
C GLY A 74 -1.03 -20.21 -10.76
N LEU A 75 -1.00 -21.37 -10.10
CA LEU A 75 -1.88 -21.69 -8.97
C LEU A 75 -1.62 -20.76 -7.78
N LEU A 76 -0.36 -20.50 -7.44
CA LEU A 76 -0.01 -19.57 -6.36
C LEU A 76 -0.52 -18.15 -6.67
N ALA A 77 -0.32 -17.67 -7.90
CA ALA A 77 -0.83 -16.39 -8.35
C ALA A 77 -2.36 -16.31 -8.29
N ARG A 78 -3.07 -17.39 -8.66
CA ARG A 78 -4.53 -17.48 -8.53
C ARG A 78 -4.97 -17.37 -7.08
N VAL A 79 -4.34 -18.09 -6.16
CA VAL A 79 -4.69 -18.09 -4.72
C VAL A 79 -4.55 -16.67 -4.13
N LEU A 80 -3.45 -15.99 -4.44
CA LEU A 80 -3.19 -14.61 -3.99
C LEU A 80 -4.17 -13.62 -4.60
N THR A 81 -4.33 -13.62 -5.92
CA THR A 81 -5.22 -12.69 -6.64
C THR A 81 -6.67 -12.86 -6.18
N ALA A 82 -7.13 -14.10 -6.06
CA ALA A 82 -8.46 -14.38 -5.55
C ALA A 82 -8.63 -13.87 -4.11
N LYS A 83 -7.63 -14.07 -3.25
CA LYS A 83 -7.70 -13.63 -1.84
C LYS A 83 -7.75 -12.11 -1.71
N TYR A 84 -6.85 -11.42 -2.40
CA TYR A 84 -6.58 -10.01 -2.15
C TYR A 84 -7.27 -9.06 -3.13
N CYS A 85 -7.35 -9.42 -4.42
CA CYS A 85 -8.00 -8.59 -5.45
C CYS A 85 -9.49 -8.90 -5.59
N GLU A 86 -9.91 -10.15 -5.38
CA GLU A 86 -11.31 -10.58 -5.54
C GLU A 86 -12.04 -10.79 -4.20
N HIS A 87 -11.38 -10.49 -3.07
CA HIS A 87 -11.92 -10.65 -1.71
C HIS A 87 -12.45 -12.07 -1.41
N LEU A 88 -11.85 -13.10 -2.01
CA LEU A 88 -12.29 -14.49 -1.88
C LEU A 88 -11.53 -15.20 -0.74
N PRO A 89 -12.18 -15.46 0.42
CA PRO A 89 -11.50 -16.07 1.55
C PRO A 89 -11.02 -17.49 1.23
N LEU A 90 -9.91 -17.90 1.86
CA LEU A 90 -9.22 -19.17 1.56
C LEU A 90 -10.12 -20.42 1.71
N TYR A 91 -11.08 -20.41 2.64
CA TYR A 91 -12.01 -21.53 2.79
C TYR A 91 -12.92 -21.68 1.55
N ARG A 92 -13.37 -20.56 0.95
CA ARG A 92 -14.19 -20.60 -0.26
C ARG A 92 -13.37 -21.00 -1.47
N GLN A 93 -12.07 -20.65 -1.50
CA GLN A 93 -11.15 -21.15 -2.51
C GLN A 93 -10.98 -22.67 -2.43
N THR A 94 -10.80 -23.23 -1.23
CA THR A 94 -10.78 -24.69 -1.00
C THR A 94 -12.03 -25.37 -1.59
N GLU A 95 -13.23 -24.84 -1.34
CA GLU A 95 -14.47 -25.40 -1.88
C GLU A 95 -14.55 -25.33 -3.42
N ILE A 96 -14.05 -24.24 -4.02
CA ILE A 96 -13.98 -24.08 -5.48
C ILE A 96 -13.05 -25.14 -6.09
N PHE A 97 -11.87 -25.34 -5.52
CA PHE A 97 -10.93 -26.35 -6.01
C PHE A 97 -11.46 -27.78 -5.80
N ALA A 98 -12.17 -28.02 -4.70
CA ALA A 98 -12.83 -29.31 -4.44
C ALA A 98 -13.89 -29.63 -5.52
N ARG A 99 -14.65 -28.65 -5.98
CA ARG A 99 -15.59 -28.81 -7.12
C ARG A 99 -14.88 -29.14 -8.44
N GLN A 100 -13.59 -28.85 -8.56
CA GLN A 100 -12.75 -29.26 -9.68
C GLN A 100 -12.04 -30.60 -9.44
N GLY A 101 -12.40 -31.32 -8.37
CA GLY A 101 -11.80 -32.61 -8.02
C GLY A 101 -10.48 -32.52 -7.26
N VAL A 102 -10.10 -31.35 -6.74
CA VAL A 102 -8.82 -31.16 -6.05
C VAL A 102 -9.03 -30.71 -4.60
N GLY A 103 -8.72 -31.61 -3.66
CA GLY A 103 -8.81 -31.34 -2.23
C GLY A 103 -7.59 -30.58 -1.69
N LEU A 104 -7.71 -29.27 -1.46
CA LEU A 104 -6.66 -28.44 -0.85
C LEU A 104 -7.13 -27.89 0.50
N SER A 105 -6.41 -28.18 1.58
CA SER A 105 -6.79 -27.69 2.90
C SER A 105 -6.58 -26.17 3.04
N ARG A 106 -7.39 -25.52 3.89
CA ARG A 106 -7.22 -24.08 4.21
C ARG A 106 -5.83 -23.79 4.78
N ALA A 107 -5.30 -24.70 5.59
CA ALA A 107 -3.96 -24.57 6.17
C ALA A 107 -2.87 -24.57 5.09
N LEU A 108 -2.99 -25.46 4.09
CA LEU A 108 -2.07 -25.50 2.96
C LEU A 108 -2.09 -24.19 2.17
N LEU A 109 -3.28 -23.67 1.83
CA LEU A 109 -3.37 -22.38 1.12
C LEU A 109 -2.81 -21.23 1.96
N SER A 110 -3.03 -21.25 3.29
CA SER A 110 -2.45 -20.25 4.19
C SER A 110 -0.92 -20.29 4.19
N ASN A 111 -0.32 -21.48 4.19
CA ASN A 111 1.13 -21.66 4.12
C ASN A 111 1.70 -21.18 2.77
N TRP A 112 0.96 -21.37 1.68
CA TRP A 112 1.33 -20.83 0.37
C TRP A 112 1.31 -19.31 0.33
N VAL A 113 0.27 -18.68 0.91
CA VAL A 113 0.21 -17.21 1.03
C VAL A 113 1.43 -16.69 1.78
N ASP A 114 1.72 -17.28 2.94
CA ASP A 114 2.87 -16.92 3.78
C ASP A 114 4.22 -17.11 3.06
N ALA A 115 4.40 -18.23 2.35
CA ALA A 115 5.59 -18.45 1.53
C ALA A 115 5.73 -17.41 0.40
N CYS A 116 4.63 -17.07 -0.28
CA CYS A 116 4.66 -16.05 -1.33
C CYS A 116 4.95 -14.65 -0.77
N CYS A 117 4.43 -14.31 0.42
CA CYS A 117 4.79 -13.06 1.09
C CYS A 117 6.29 -12.96 1.36
N ARG A 118 6.95 -14.06 1.78
CA ARG A 118 8.42 -14.09 1.91
C ARG A 118 9.14 -13.91 0.58
N LEU A 119 8.67 -14.55 -0.49
CA LEU A 119 9.26 -14.39 -1.83
C LEU A 119 9.14 -12.95 -2.35
N MET A 120 8.07 -12.25 -1.99
CA MET A 120 7.82 -10.86 -2.40
C MET A 120 8.47 -9.82 -1.48
N ALA A 121 9.14 -10.21 -0.39
CA ALA A 121 9.77 -9.27 0.54
C ALA A 121 10.75 -8.29 -0.15
N PRO A 122 11.61 -8.70 -1.11
CA PRO A 122 12.45 -7.75 -1.83
C PRO A 122 11.67 -6.71 -2.65
N LEU A 123 10.48 -7.08 -3.15
CA LEU A 123 9.58 -6.15 -3.84
C LEU A 123 8.96 -5.14 -2.87
N ASP A 124 8.54 -5.59 -1.68
CA ASP A 124 8.02 -4.72 -0.63
C ASP A 124 9.09 -3.73 -0.15
N GLU A 125 10.31 -4.19 0.07
CA GLU A 125 11.46 -3.36 0.45
C GLU A 125 11.77 -2.31 -0.63
N ALA A 126 11.82 -2.72 -1.90
CA ALA A 126 12.03 -1.80 -3.02
C ALA A 126 10.89 -0.78 -3.17
N LEU A 127 9.63 -1.21 -2.97
CA LEU A 127 8.46 -0.32 -2.97
C LEU A 127 8.50 0.68 -1.83
N CYS A 128 8.86 0.24 -0.62
CA CYS A 128 9.04 1.11 0.54
C CYS A 128 10.12 2.16 0.25
N GLN A 129 11.28 1.75 -0.24
CA GLN A 129 12.37 2.67 -0.59
C GLN A 129 11.91 3.69 -1.65
N TYR A 130 11.20 3.25 -2.69
CA TYR A 130 10.68 4.12 -3.73
C TYR A 130 9.64 5.13 -3.20
N VAL A 131 8.74 4.68 -2.32
CA VAL A 131 7.73 5.56 -1.69
C VAL A 131 8.38 6.59 -0.77
N MET A 132 9.37 6.18 0.02
CA MET A 132 10.07 7.05 0.97
C MET A 132 11.05 8.01 0.28
N ASP A 133 11.54 7.67 -0.92
CA ASP A 133 12.41 8.54 -1.72
C ASP A 133 11.60 9.59 -2.51
N CYS A 134 10.88 10.43 -1.78
CA CYS A 134 10.15 11.57 -2.32
C CYS A 134 10.28 12.78 -1.38
N ARG A 135 10.00 13.99 -1.89
CA ARG A 135 10.06 15.23 -1.08
C ARG A 135 8.80 15.45 -0.25
N LYS A 136 7.67 14.87 -0.67
CA LYS A 136 6.36 14.96 0.01
C LYS A 136 5.71 13.59 0.05
N LEU A 137 5.33 13.18 1.24
CA LEU A 137 4.66 11.91 1.52
C LEU A 137 3.31 12.19 2.16
N HIS A 138 2.25 11.56 1.66
CA HIS A 138 0.97 11.55 2.36
C HIS A 138 0.88 10.34 3.29
N THR A 139 0.27 10.51 4.46
CA THR A 139 0.02 9.41 5.40
C THR A 139 -1.39 9.43 5.96
N ASP A 140 -1.97 8.25 6.18
CA ASP A 140 -3.17 8.04 6.98
C ASP A 140 -3.17 6.62 7.58
N ASP A 141 -4.11 6.34 8.47
CA ASP A 141 -4.32 5.01 9.03
C ASP A 141 -5.76 4.51 8.88
N THR A 142 -5.91 3.26 8.43
CA THR A 142 -7.20 2.58 8.39
C THR A 142 -7.31 1.57 9.56
N PRO A 143 -8.37 1.63 10.39
CA PRO A 143 -8.60 0.65 11.43
C PRO A 143 -8.99 -0.71 10.85
N VAL A 144 -8.36 -1.78 11.33
CA VAL A 144 -8.69 -3.16 10.93
C VAL A 144 -8.98 -4.05 12.13
N PRO A 145 -10.03 -4.89 12.09
CA PRO A 145 -10.28 -5.87 13.14
C PRO A 145 -9.31 -7.04 13.03
N VAL A 146 -8.52 -7.27 14.08
CA VAL A 146 -7.53 -8.35 14.15
C VAL A 146 -7.96 -9.33 15.24
N LEU A 147 -7.93 -10.63 14.93
CA LEU A 147 -8.21 -11.66 15.94
C LEU A 147 -7.21 -11.55 17.09
N ALA A 148 -7.70 -11.62 18.33
CA ALA A 148 -6.87 -11.76 19.52
C ALA A 148 -7.05 -13.17 20.10
N PRO A 149 -6.19 -14.15 19.73
CA PRO A 149 -6.29 -15.52 20.19
C PRO A 149 -6.40 -15.59 21.72
N GLY A 150 -7.25 -16.49 22.22
CA GLY A 150 -7.53 -16.66 23.65
C GLY A 150 -8.54 -15.68 24.25
N ARG A 151 -8.92 -14.60 23.55
CA ARG A 151 -9.87 -13.58 24.09
C ARG A 151 -11.28 -13.63 23.51
N LYS A 152 -11.56 -14.50 22.53
CA LYS A 152 -12.83 -14.58 21.77
C LYS A 152 -13.34 -13.21 21.26
N LYS A 153 -12.44 -12.25 21.09
CA LYS A 153 -12.70 -10.86 20.66
C LYS A 153 -11.65 -10.45 19.64
N THR A 154 -11.97 -9.43 18.85
CA THR A 154 -10.99 -8.74 18.02
C THR A 154 -10.36 -7.57 18.79
N LYS A 155 -9.15 -7.19 18.39
CA LYS A 155 -8.54 -5.90 18.71
C LYS A 155 -8.46 -5.07 17.44
N THR A 156 -8.47 -3.75 17.58
CA THR A 156 -8.34 -2.86 16.42
C THR A 156 -6.85 -2.61 16.14
N GLY A 157 -6.34 -3.23 15.09
CA GLY A 157 -5.03 -2.88 14.51
C GLY A 157 -5.16 -1.68 13.57
N ARG A 158 -4.05 -1.32 12.94
CA ARG A 158 -3.95 -0.25 11.94
C ARG A 158 -3.18 -0.70 10.72
N ILE A 159 -3.65 -0.27 9.56
CA ILE A 159 -2.89 -0.26 8.33
C ILE A 159 -2.55 1.21 8.06
N TRP A 160 -1.28 1.56 8.21
CA TRP A 160 -0.73 2.86 7.84
C TRP A 160 -0.48 2.85 6.34
N THR A 161 -0.92 3.89 5.66
CA THR A 161 -0.75 4.05 4.21
C THR A 161 0.16 5.23 3.97
N TYR A 162 1.25 5.02 3.23
CA TYR A 162 2.20 6.05 2.83
C TYR A 162 2.13 6.20 1.31
N VAL A 163 1.82 7.40 0.81
CA VAL A 163 1.56 7.63 -0.62
C VAL A 163 2.50 8.66 -1.20
N ARG A 164 3.22 8.24 -2.23
CA ARG A 164 3.94 9.08 -3.18
C ARG A 164 3.05 9.31 -4.40
N ASP A 165 2.56 10.53 -4.58
CA ASP A 165 1.82 10.92 -5.78
C ASP A 165 1.93 12.43 -5.99
N ASP A 166 2.78 12.82 -6.95
CA ASP A 166 3.02 14.21 -7.32
C ASP A 166 2.50 14.55 -8.73
N ARG A 167 1.61 13.70 -9.29
CA ARG A 167 1.02 13.95 -10.62
C ARG A 167 0.20 15.23 -10.66
N SER A 168 -0.38 15.64 -9.52
CA SER A 168 -1.08 16.92 -9.38
C SER A 168 -0.15 18.13 -9.63
N ALA A 169 1.16 17.96 -9.40
CA ALA A 169 2.21 18.94 -9.65
C ALA A 169 2.99 18.66 -10.94
N GLY A 170 2.37 17.93 -11.89
CA GLY A 170 2.94 17.67 -13.21
C GLY A 170 4.04 16.61 -13.23
N SER A 171 4.26 15.87 -12.14
CA SER A 171 5.26 14.80 -12.11
C SER A 171 4.87 13.63 -13.03
N SER A 172 5.85 13.10 -13.77
CA SER A 172 5.73 11.87 -14.56
C SER A 172 6.11 10.61 -13.77
N ASP A 173 6.57 10.74 -12.52
CA ASP A 173 6.94 9.60 -11.69
C ASP A 173 5.72 8.71 -11.42
N PRO A 174 5.86 7.38 -11.52
CA PRO A 174 4.78 6.46 -11.17
C PRO A 174 4.30 6.66 -9.72
N PRO A 175 2.99 6.83 -9.49
CA PRO A 175 2.46 6.92 -8.13
C PRO A 175 2.59 5.56 -7.44
N ALA A 176 2.81 5.58 -6.13
CA ALA A 176 2.95 4.37 -5.34
C ALA A 176 2.38 4.56 -3.93
N ALA A 177 1.90 3.44 -3.36
CA ALA A 177 1.47 3.37 -1.97
C ALA A 177 2.17 2.20 -1.29
N TRP A 178 2.74 2.44 -0.12
CA TRP A 178 3.28 1.41 0.76
C TRP A 178 2.43 1.32 2.03
N PHE A 179 2.20 0.09 2.50
CA PHE A 179 1.32 -0.18 3.63
C PHE A 179 2.10 -0.85 4.76
N ALA A 180 1.92 -0.35 5.98
CA ALA A 180 2.52 -0.95 7.17
C ALA A 180 1.43 -1.34 8.17
N PHE A 181 1.51 -2.55 8.73
CA PHE A 181 0.60 -2.99 9.78
C PHE A 181 1.15 -2.70 11.17
N SER A 182 0.29 -2.24 12.09
CA SER A 182 0.58 -2.23 13.52
C SER A 182 -0.60 -2.76 14.36
N PRO A 183 -0.34 -3.35 15.54
CA PRO A 183 -1.40 -3.92 16.39
C PRO A 183 -2.24 -2.87 17.14
N ASP A 184 -1.83 -1.59 17.11
CA ASP A 184 -2.50 -0.46 17.74
C ASP A 184 -2.17 0.85 17.00
N ARG A 185 -2.78 1.97 17.39
CA ARG A 185 -2.58 3.30 16.78
C ARG A 185 -1.53 4.16 17.50
N GLN A 186 -0.53 3.58 18.18
CA GLN A 186 0.46 4.39 18.91
C GLN A 186 1.40 5.16 17.95
N GLY A 187 1.75 6.39 18.32
CA GLY A 187 2.67 7.23 17.52
C GLY A 187 4.07 6.64 17.32
N LYS A 188 4.48 5.65 18.13
CA LYS A 188 5.76 4.95 17.94
C LYS A 188 5.87 4.24 16.59
N HIS A 189 4.74 3.83 15.99
CA HIS A 189 4.73 3.11 14.71
C HIS A 189 5.10 4.05 13.56
N PRO A 190 4.41 5.19 13.31
CA PRO A 190 4.86 6.12 12.29
C PRO A 190 6.24 6.73 12.59
N GLN A 191 6.63 6.88 13.87
CA GLN A 191 8.02 7.25 14.23
C GLN A 191 9.04 6.23 13.73
N GLN A 192 8.75 4.93 13.83
CA GLN A 192 9.63 3.88 13.32
C GLN A 192 9.62 3.82 11.80
N HIS A 193 8.44 3.82 11.17
CA HIS A 193 8.31 3.72 9.71
C HIS A 193 9.00 4.89 9.00
N LEU A 194 8.86 6.10 9.54
CA LEU A 194 9.39 7.32 8.95
C LEU A 194 10.77 7.68 9.51
N ARG A 195 11.47 6.81 10.25
CA ARG A 195 12.73 7.15 10.93
C ARG A 195 13.77 7.79 10.00
N HIS A 196 13.87 7.30 8.77
CA HIS A 196 14.86 7.75 7.77
C HIS A 196 14.28 8.73 6.73
N TYR A 197 12.98 9.03 6.80
CA TYR A 197 12.34 9.96 5.89
C TYR A 197 12.67 11.42 6.27
N HIS A 198 12.80 12.28 5.26
CA HIS A 198 12.94 13.72 5.39
C HIS A 198 12.10 14.42 4.33
N GLY A 199 11.54 15.58 4.67
CA GLY A 199 10.71 16.37 3.77
C GLY A 199 9.35 16.68 4.38
N VAL A 200 8.37 16.88 3.50
CA VAL A 200 7.00 17.24 3.87
C VAL A 200 6.22 15.96 4.18
N LEU A 201 5.61 15.90 5.36
CA LEU A 201 4.65 14.86 5.71
C LEU A 201 3.26 15.48 5.75
N GLN A 202 2.41 15.02 4.84
CA GLN A 202 1.04 15.46 4.76
C GLN A 202 0.11 14.47 5.45
N ALA A 203 -0.53 14.89 6.55
CA ALA A 203 -1.26 14.01 7.45
C ALA A 203 -2.57 14.64 7.97
N ASP A 204 -3.39 13.83 8.66
CA ASP A 204 -4.36 14.37 9.60
C ASP A 204 -3.68 14.87 10.89
N ALA A 205 -4.40 15.62 11.72
CA ALA A 205 -3.90 16.08 13.02
C ALA A 205 -3.93 14.98 14.11
N PHE A 206 -3.57 13.74 13.77
CA PHE A 206 -3.40 12.71 14.77
C PHE A 206 -2.16 13.00 15.63
N ALA A 207 -2.36 13.21 16.94
CA ALA A 207 -1.29 13.56 17.88
C ALA A 207 -0.11 12.56 17.94
N GLY A 208 -0.27 11.34 17.43
CA GLY A 208 0.85 10.40 17.31
C GLY A 208 1.92 10.83 16.31
N TYR A 209 1.61 11.78 15.41
CA TYR A 209 2.56 12.39 14.49
C TYR A 209 3.36 13.54 15.13
N ASP A 210 2.92 14.16 16.24
CA ASP A 210 3.54 15.36 16.81
C ASP A 210 5.06 15.26 17.00
N ARG A 211 5.55 14.10 17.43
CA ARG A 211 7.00 13.87 17.64
C ARG A 211 7.80 13.92 16.34
N LEU A 212 7.16 13.71 15.19
CA LEU A 212 7.80 13.76 13.89
C LEU A 212 8.20 15.18 13.48
N PHE A 213 7.48 16.18 13.97
CA PHE A 213 7.66 17.59 13.63
C PHE A 213 8.56 18.33 14.63
N ARG A 214 9.04 17.64 15.65
CA ARG A 214 9.85 18.24 16.72
C ARG A 214 11.33 18.32 16.35
N PRO A 215 12.04 19.38 16.78
CA PRO A 215 13.48 19.51 16.56
C PRO A 215 14.31 18.34 17.12
N GLU A 216 13.82 17.69 18.18
CA GLU A 216 14.53 16.59 18.86
C GLU A 216 14.46 15.25 18.10
N ARG A 217 13.72 15.18 16.98
CA ARG A 217 13.67 13.97 16.16
C ARG A 217 15.06 13.64 15.60
N GLU A 218 15.43 12.36 15.66
CA GLU A 218 16.63 11.86 15.00
C GLU A 218 16.58 12.16 13.49
N GLY A 219 17.59 12.86 12.98
CA GLY A 219 17.61 13.34 11.59
C GLY A 219 16.82 14.64 11.35
N GLY A 220 16.33 15.31 12.40
CA GLY A 220 15.67 16.61 12.33
C GLY A 220 14.14 16.52 12.13
N PRO A 221 13.41 17.64 12.30
CA PRO A 221 11.97 17.68 12.17
C PRO A 221 11.52 17.46 10.73
N LEU A 222 10.43 16.73 10.54
CA LEU A 222 9.69 16.77 9.28
C LEU A 222 8.94 18.09 9.15
N THR A 223 8.66 18.50 7.91
CA THR A 223 7.79 19.65 7.66
C THR A 223 6.34 19.19 7.66
N GLU A 224 5.52 19.80 8.51
CA GLU A 224 4.11 19.46 8.66
C GLU A 224 3.25 20.13 7.58
N ALA A 225 2.45 19.34 6.87
CA ALA A 225 1.36 19.83 6.03
C ALA A 225 0.05 19.17 6.50
N ALA A 226 -0.89 19.96 7.00
CA ALA A 226 -2.17 19.43 7.46
C ALA A 226 -3.15 19.27 6.30
N CYS A 227 -4.04 18.30 6.42
CA CYS A 227 -4.99 17.93 5.37
C CYS A 227 -6.35 18.65 5.51
N TRP A 228 -6.65 19.58 4.60
CA TRP A 228 -7.96 20.24 4.48
C TRP A 228 -9.10 19.27 4.25
N ALA A 229 -8.87 18.09 3.66
CA ALA A 229 -9.94 17.10 3.50
C ALA A 229 -10.48 16.63 4.87
N HIS A 230 -9.60 16.49 5.87
CA HIS A 230 -9.99 16.16 7.25
C HIS A 230 -10.68 17.31 7.96
N ALA A 231 -10.17 18.55 7.84
CA ALA A 231 -10.82 19.73 8.38
C ALA A 231 -12.24 19.93 7.79
N ARG A 232 -12.36 19.82 6.46
CA ARG A 232 -13.62 19.91 5.73
C ARG A 232 -14.60 18.81 6.13
N ARG A 233 -14.15 17.56 6.28
CA ARG A 233 -15.00 16.42 6.68
C ARG A 233 -15.69 16.68 8.02
N LYS A 234 -14.96 17.20 9.01
CA LYS A 234 -15.52 17.54 10.32
C LYS A 234 -16.66 18.55 10.24
N ILE A 235 -16.52 19.59 9.41
CA ILE A 235 -17.56 20.60 9.17
C ILE A 235 -18.75 19.98 8.41
N HIS A 236 -18.45 19.17 7.39
CA HIS A 236 -19.46 18.49 6.58
C HIS A 236 -20.33 17.52 7.38
N ASP A 237 -19.75 16.75 8.29
CA ASP A 237 -20.49 15.82 9.16
C ASP A 237 -21.46 16.56 10.10
N VAL A 238 -21.14 17.81 10.44
CA VAL A 238 -22.04 18.69 11.19
C VAL A 238 -23.14 19.23 10.28
N TYR A 239 -22.78 19.69 9.07
CA TYR A 239 -23.73 20.21 8.09
C TYR A 239 -24.79 19.17 7.70
N ILE A 240 -24.41 17.92 7.38
CA ILE A 240 -25.38 16.86 7.07
C ILE A 240 -26.41 16.69 8.18
N SER A 241 -26.00 16.81 9.44
CA SER A 241 -26.90 16.61 10.58
C SER A 241 -27.71 17.84 10.99
N THR A 242 -27.30 19.06 10.61
CA THR A 242 -27.87 20.30 11.16
C THR A 242 -28.32 21.32 10.11
N GLN A 243 -27.77 21.26 8.90
CA GLN A 243 -28.01 22.19 7.79
C GLN A 243 -27.87 23.67 8.19
N THR A 244 -26.97 23.97 9.13
CA THR A 244 -26.76 25.35 9.57
C THR A 244 -26.09 26.18 8.47
N ALA A 245 -26.55 27.41 8.28
CA ALA A 245 -25.97 28.37 7.34
C ALA A 245 -24.47 28.63 7.61
N THR A 246 -24.05 28.59 8.88
CA THR A 246 -22.63 28.75 9.25
C THR A 246 -21.79 27.56 8.77
N ALA A 247 -22.27 26.32 8.90
CA ALA A 247 -21.52 25.17 8.39
C ALA A 247 -21.49 25.17 6.85
N GLU A 248 -22.58 25.56 6.20
CA GLU A 248 -22.64 25.70 4.73
C GLU A 248 -21.64 26.74 4.21
N GLU A 249 -21.62 27.93 4.80
CA GLU A 249 -20.71 29.02 4.42
C GLU A 249 -19.23 28.61 4.61
N ALA A 250 -18.91 27.89 5.70
CA ALA A 250 -17.57 27.36 5.92
C ALA A 250 -17.16 26.38 4.81
N LEU A 251 -18.06 25.48 4.41
CA LEU A 251 -17.82 24.54 3.31
C LEU A 251 -17.65 25.24 1.97
N LYS A 252 -18.44 26.29 1.71
CA LYS A 252 -18.33 27.11 0.50
C LYS A 252 -16.95 27.76 0.38
N ARG A 253 -16.49 28.42 1.45
CA ARG A 253 -15.16 29.06 1.49
C ARG A 253 -14.02 28.07 1.29
N ILE A 254 -14.12 26.88 1.91
CA ILE A 254 -13.15 25.80 1.65
C ILE A 254 -13.24 25.34 0.19
N GLY A 255 -14.44 25.26 -0.38
CA GLY A 255 -14.67 24.92 -1.78
C GLY A 255 -13.98 25.86 -2.76
N GLU A 256 -13.91 27.16 -2.46
CA GLU A 256 -13.19 28.15 -3.28
C GLU A 256 -11.69 27.85 -3.35
N LEU A 257 -11.08 27.35 -2.27
CA LEU A 257 -9.68 26.88 -2.27
C LEU A 257 -9.49 25.68 -3.21
N TYR A 258 -10.41 24.72 -3.16
CA TYR A 258 -10.36 23.54 -4.04
C TYR A 258 -10.60 23.88 -5.51
N ALA A 259 -11.41 24.90 -5.80
CA ALA A 259 -11.59 25.39 -7.17
C ALA A 259 -10.27 25.91 -7.77
N ILE A 260 -9.49 26.65 -6.98
CA ILE A 260 -8.15 27.11 -7.40
C ILE A 260 -7.23 25.90 -7.67
N GLU A 261 -7.23 24.91 -6.78
CA GLU A 261 -6.39 23.71 -6.93
C GLU A 261 -6.71 22.89 -8.18
N GLU A 262 -7.98 22.87 -8.59
CA GLU A 262 -8.41 22.21 -9.82
C GLU A 262 -7.84 22.91 -11.05
N GLU A 263 -7.88 24.24 -11.08
CA GLU A 263 -7.37 25.04 -12.20
C GLU A 263 -5.85 24.92 -12.38
N ILE A 264 -5.11 24.73 -11.29
CA ILE A 264 -3.63 24.64 -11.31
C ILE A 264 -3.09 23.21 -11.30
N ARG A 265 -3.97 22.22 -11.47
CA ARG A 265 -3.59 20.80 -11.52
C ARG A 265 -2.76 20.52 -12.77
N GLY A 266 -1.64 19.81 -12.61
CA GLY A 266 -0.71 19.48 -13.68
C GLY A 266 0.29 20.58 -14.03
N LEU A 267 0.13 21.79 -13.48
CA LEU A 267 1.14 22.85 -13.59
C LEU A 267 2.38 22.53 -12.76
N THR A 268 3.48 23.21 -13.07
CA THR A 268 4.74 23.06 -12.34
C THR A 268 4.60 23.53 -10.88
N THR A 269 5.50 23.05 -10.01
CA THR A 269 5.53 23.48 -8.60
C THR A 269 5.65 25.00 -8.44
N ALA A 270 6.41 25.67 -9.32
CA ALA A 270 6.58 27.12 -9.29
C ALA A 270 5.28 27.87 -9.67
N GLU A 271 4.59 27.44 -10.73
CA GLU A 271 3.32 28.04 -11.16
C GLU A 271 2.22 27.83 -10.10
N ARG A 272 2.15 26.63 -9.52
CA ARG A 272 1.23 26.33 -8.43
C ARG A 272 1.47 27.23 -7.23
N LEU A 273 2.74 27.39 -6.83
CA LEU A 273 3.12 28.26 -5.73
C LEU A 273 2.70 29.72 -5.99
N ALA A 274 2.98 30.24 -7.18
CA ALA A 274 2.62 31.62 -7.56
C ALA A 274 1.09 31.84 -7.54
N ALA A 275 0.32 30.89 -8.07
CA ALA A 275 -1.14 30.96 -8.05
C ALA A 275 -1.70 30.91 -6.63
N ARG A 276 -1.15 30.06 -5.75
CA ARG A 276 -1.58 29.96 -4.35
C ARG A 276 -1.25 31.21 -3.54
N GLN A 277 -0.05 31.79 -3.72
CA GLN A 277 0.32 33.03 -3.06
C GLN A 277 -0.58 34.20 -3.47
N SER A 278 -0.96 34.28 -4.77
CA SER A 278 -1.80 35.37 -5.27
C SER A 278 -3.30 35.17 -5.01
N ARG A 279 -3.80 33.93 -5.00
CA ARG A 279 -5.24 33.63 -4.95
C ARG A 279 -5.68 32.94 -3.66
N SER A 280 -5.02 31.85 -3.27
CA SER A 280 -5.42 31.04 -2.12
C SER A 280 -5.09 31.72 -0.78
N LYS A 281 -3.94 32.38 -0.69
CA LYS A 281 -3.46 33.01 0.55
C LYS A 281 -4.38 34.14 1.06
N PRO A 282 -4.92 35.05 0.22
CA PRO A 282 -5.95 35.99 0.65
C PRO A 282 -7.25 35.32 1.13
N LEU A 283 -7.72 34.27 0.43
CA LEU A 283 -8.93 33.54 0.82
C LEU A 283 -8.75 32.81 2.16
N LEU A 284 -7.57 32.25 2.41
CA LEU A 284 -7.22 31.67 3.69
C LEU A 284 -7.25 32.72 4.81
N ALA A 285 -6.64 33.89 4.61
CA ALA A 285 -6.68 34.96 5.61
C ALA A 285 -8.13 35.34 5.97
N TYR A 286 -8.98 35.53 4.97
CA TYR A 286 -10.40 35.83 5.18
C TYR A 286 -11.16 34.69 5.85
N LEU A 287 -10.86 33.43 5.49
CA LEU A 287 -11.42 32.25 6.15
C LEU A 287 -10.98 32.17 7.62
N HIS A 288 -9.72 32.47 7.93
CA HIS A 288 -9.20 32.47 9.29
C HIS A 288 -9.95 33.48 10.17
N GLU A 289 -10.01 34.74 9.75
CA GLU A 289 -10.69 35.82 10.46
C GLU A 289 -12.15 35.46 10.72
N TRP A 290 -12.83 34.95 9.70
CA TRP A 290 -14.22 34.53 9.79
C TRP A 290 -14.41 33.34 10.76
N LEU A 291 -13.53 32.33 10.73
CA LEU A 291 -13.58 31.20 11.67
C LEU A 291 -13.34 31.65 13.12
N VAL A 292 -12.41 32.59 13.33
CA VAL A 292 -12.14 33.17 14.66
C VAL A 292 -13.36 33.96 15.15
N GLU A 293 -13.94 34.83 14.31
CA GLU A 293 -15.14 35.60 14.62
C GLU A 293 -16.30 34.66 15.00
N LYS A 294 -16.62 33.66 14.18
CA LYS A 294 -17.73 32.73 14.44
C LYS A 294 -17.47 31.86 15.68
N SER A 295 -16.23 31.47 15.92
CA SER A 295 -15.83 30.76 17.14
C SER A 295 -16.16 31.52 18.43
N THR A 296 -16.28 32.86 18.42
CA THR A 296 -16.71 33.64 19.61
C THR A 296 -18.18 33.45 19.97
N THR A 297 -19.01 33.17 18.96
CA THR A 297 -20.47 32.99 19.11
C THR A 297 -20.87 31.54 19.30
N LEU A 298 -20.00 30.60 18.91
CA LEU A 298 -20.23 29.17 19.04
C LEU A 298 -19.80 28.68 20.43
N SER A 299 -20.62 27.83 21.04
CA SER A 299 -20.20 27.09 22.22
C SER A 299 -19.01 26.18 21.86
N LYS A 300 -17.96 26.20 22.69
CA LYS A 300 -16.78 25.31 22.55
C LYS A 300 -17.14 23.82 22.62
N LYS A 301 -18.31 23.48 23.16
CA LYS A 301 -18.84 22.10 23.25
C LYS A 301 -19.78 21.74 22.09
N SER A 302 -20.05 22.68 21.19
CA SER A 302 -20.84 22.39 19.99
C SER A 302 -19.96 21.63 18.99
N ARG A 303 -20.55 20.68 18.26
CA ARG A 303 -19.83 19.93 17.22
C ARG A 303 -19.22 20.85 16.15
N LEU A 304 -19.89 21.96 15.83
CA LEU A 304 -19.36 22.95 14.89
C LEU A 304 -18.17 23.72 15.50
N GLY A 305 -18.27 24.11 16.77
CA GLY A 305 -17.16 24.74 17.50
C GLY A 305 -15.94 23.84 17.59
N GLU A 306 -16.12 22.53 17.82
CA GLU A 306 -15.03 21.54 17.78
C GLU A 306 -14.39 21.41 16.38
N ALA A 307 -15.21 21.45 15.32
CA ALA A 307 -14.71 21.42 13.95
C ALA A 307 -13.91 22.69 13.59
N PHE A 308 -14.34 23.86 14.05
CA PHE A 308 -13.62 25.12 13.86
C PHE A 308 -12.33 25.15 14.69
N ALA A 309 -12.39 24.70 15.94
CA ALA A 309 -11.20 24.57 16.79
C ALA A 309 -10.17 23.64 16.16
N TYR A 310 -10.59 22.53 15.55
CA TYR A 310 -9.68 21.66 14.80
C TYR A 310 -8.94 22.42 13.69
N ALA A 311 -9.66 23.17 12.84
CA ALA A 311 -9.04 23.93 11.75
C ALA A 311 -8.09 25.01 12.29
N LEU A 312 -8.52 25.78 13.30
CA LEU A 312 -7.72 26.86 13.89
C LEU A 312 -6.46 26.35 14.60
N ASN A 313 -6.55 25.21 15.30
CA ASN A 313 -5.40 24.61 15.97
C ASN A 313 -4.33 24.11 15.01
N GLN A 314 -4.67 23.91 13.74
CA GLN A 314 -3.78 23.35 12.71
C GLN A 314 -3.52 24.38 11.60
N TRP A 315 -3.83 25.65 11.86
CA TRP A 315 -3.94 26.66 10.82
C TRP A 315 -2.65 26.84 10.02
N ASP A 316 -1.51 26.92 10.71
CA ASP A 316 -0.20 27.09 10.06
C ASP A 316 0.11 25.90 9.14
N ALA A 317 -0.06 24.67 9.64
CA ALA A 317 0.12 23.46 8.85
C ALA A 317 -0.89 23.34 7.70
N LEU A 318 -2.12 23.82 7.88
CA LEU A 318 -3.16 23.87 6.84
C LEU A 318 -2.85 24.93 5.78
N CYS A 319 -2.09 25.97 6.12
CA CYS A 319 -1.66 27.02 5.19
C CYS A 319 -0.35 26.66 4.46
N TYR A 320 0.43 25.71 4.96
CA TYR A 320 1.74 25.35 4.42
C TYR A 320 1.74 25.03 2.91
N TYR A 321 0.65 24.47 2.37
CA TYR A 321 0.56 24.21 0.93
C TYR A 321 0.65 25.48 0.06
N CYS A 322 0.34 26.65 0.62
CA CYS A 322 0.53 27.93 -0.06
C CYS A 322 1.99 28.35 -0.13
N ASP A 323 2.86 27.83 0.73
CA ASP A 323 4.29 28.17 0.78
C ASP A 323 5.17 27.09 0.10
N ASP A 324 4.60 25.94 -0.27
CA ASP A 324 5.27 24.88 -1.03
C ASP A 324 4.40 24.36 -2.20
N GLY A 325 4.87 24.53 -3.43
CA GLY A 325 4.15 24.13 -4.64
C GLY A 325 3.94 22.62 -4.83
N LEU A 326 4.69 21.78 -4.10
CA LEU A 326 4.56 20.32 -4.12
C LEU A 326 3.49 19.83 -3.14
N ALA A 327 3.37 20.51 -1.99
CA ALA A 327 2.36 20.21 -0.98
C ALA A 327 0.94 20.36 -1.55
N GLU A 328 -0.01 19.62 -0.98
CA GLU A 328 -1.41 19.69 -1.37
C GLU A 328 -2.26 20.09 -0.17
N PRO A 329 -3.40 20.76 -0.38
CA PRO A 329 -4.39 20.88 0.69
C PRO A 329 -5.03 19.52 1.05
N GLY A 330 -4.82 18.48 0.23
CA GLY A 330 -5.32 17.13 0.42
C GLY A 330 -6.41 16.78 -0.59
N ARG A 331 -6.45 15.54 -1.09
CA ARG A 331 -7.43 15.14 -2.11
C ARG A 331 -8.73 14.66 -1.49
N VAL A 332 -9.86 15.16 -1.98
CA VAL A 332 -11.20 14.63 -1.67
C VAL A 332 -11.39 13.22 -2.24
N GLU A 333 -10.69 12.90 -3.34
CA GLU A 333 -10.83 11.63 -4.08
C GLU A 333 -10.03 10.46 -3.50
N MET A 334 -8.91 10.70 -2.79
CA MET A 334 -8.14 9.62 -2.13
C MET A 334 -8.94 8.88 -1.05
N TRP A 335 -10.08 9.45 -0.63
CA TRP A 335 -10.94 8.92 0.43
C TRP A 335 -12.32 8.48 -0.06
N ARG A 336 -12.56 8.46 -1.38
CA ARG A 336 -13.75 7.81 -1.95
C ARG A 336 -13.43 6.36 -2.27
N GLY A 337 -13.26 5.55 -1.22
CA GLY A 337 -13.20 4.10 -1.32
C GLY A 337 -14.32 3.49 -0.47
N GLY A 338 -15.39 3.03 -1.13
CA GLY A 338 -16.42 2.18 -0.55
C GLY A 338 -17.59 2.90 0.09
#